data_AF-A0A366M3M4-F1
#
_entry.id   AF-A0A366M3M4-F1
#
_cell.length_a   1.000
_cell.length_b   1.000
_cell.length_c   1.000
_cell.angle_alpha   90.00
_cell.angle_beta   90.00
_cell.angle_gamma   90.00
#
_symmetry.space_group_name_H-M   'P 1'
#
loop_
_entity.id
_entity.type
_entity.pdbx_description
1 polymer ?
#
loop_
_entity_poly.entity_id
_entity_poly.type
_entity_poly.pdbx_seq_one_letter_code
_entity_poly.pdbx_strand_id
1 'polypeptide(L)'
;MPCLPTVLAPDRWTWVNLVPVSPELRAALESLRKVRSEKPGGERDTESFAAWRESIAEALDALAGVLGYPEDRQRATAEAAAARAESERIRAALDQRG
;
A
#
# COMPACT_ATOMS: atom_id res chain seq x y z
N MET A 1 38.80 -12.04 45.35
CA MET A 1 37.73 -11.24 44.73
C MET A 1 38.36 -10.03 44.04
N PRO A 2 38.61 -10.04 42.72
CA PRO A 2 38.85 -8.81 41.99
C PRO A 2 37.55 -8.32 41.35
N CYS A 3 37.20 -7.07 41.60
CA CYS A 3 36.09 -6.38 40.96
C CYS A 3 36.45 -6.08 39.51
N LEU A 4 35.68 -6.60 38.55
CA LEU A 4 35.76 -6.20 37.15
C LEU A 4 35.04 -4.85 36.98
N PRO A 5 35.57 -3.90 36.19
CA PRO A 5 34.83 -2.71 35.83
C PRO A 5 33.67 -3.10 34.90
N THR A 6 32.47 -2.66 35.25
CA THR A 6 31.30 -2.68 34.37
C THR A 6 31.64 -1.93 33.08
N VAL A 7 31.97 -2.68 32.03
CA VAL A 7 31.97 -2.18 30.66
C VAL A 7 30.51 -1.86 30.35
N LEU A 8 30.18 -0.57 30.32
CA LEU A 8 28.93 -0.06 29.75
C LEU A 8 28.82 -0.65 28.34
N ALA A 9 27.92 -1.61 28.17
CA ALA A 9 27.59 -2.13 26.86
C ALA A 9 27.02 -0.96 26.03
N PRO A 10 27.62 -0.60 24.89
CA PRO A 10 26.99 0.37 24.01
C PRO A 10 25.67 -0.23 23.52
N ASP A 11 24.58 0.50 23.72
CA ASP A 11 23.23 0.10 23.35
C ASP A 11 23.19 -0.43 21.92
N ARG A 12 22.73 -1.68 21.80
CA ARG A 12 22.75 -2.50 20.59
C ARG A 12 21.74 -2.08 19.50
N TRP A 13 21.19 -0.87 19.57
CA TRP A 13 20.04 -0.43 18.75
C TRP A 13 20.23 0.92 18.05
N THR A 14 21.44 1.47 17.94
CA THR A 14 21.68 2.73 17.22
C THR A 14 21.78 2.59 15.70
N TRP A 15 21.68 1.36 15.16
CA TRP A 15 21.80 1.08 13.72
C TRP A 15 20.45 0.84 13.02
N VAL A 16 19.33 1.32 13.55
CA VAL A 16 18.18 1.57 12.66
C VAL A 16 18.55 2.80 11.85
N ASN A 17 19.23 2.54 10.73
CA ASN A 17 19.54 3.48 9.69
C ASN A 17 18.20 4.11 9.27
N LEU A 18 17.87 5.27 9.86
CA LEU A 18 16.68 6.06 9.59
C LEU A 18 16.82 6.62 8.18
N VAL A 19 16.64 5.78 7.16
CA VAL A 19 16.42 6.29 5.81
C VAL A 19 15.16 7.14 5.92
N PRO A 20 15.26 8.47 5.74
CA PRO A 20 14.10 9.33 5.84
C PRO A 20 13.10 8.90 4.77
N VAL A 21 11.90 8.50 5.17
CA VAL A 21 10.81 8.25 4.22
C VAL A 21 10.52 9.57 3.54
N SER A 22 10.61 9.61 2.20
CA SER A 22 10.33 10.85 1.48
C SER A 22 8.88 11.30 1.76
N PRO A 23 8.60 12.61 1.79
CA PRO A 23 7.24 13.12 1.98
C PRO A 23 6.25 12.53 0.97
N GLU A 24 6.68 12.31 -0.27
CA GLU A 24 5.88 11.76 -1.36
C GLU A 24 5.54 10.28 -1.10
N LEU A 25 6.52 9.48 -0.67
CA LEU A 25 6.30 8.08 -0.30
C LEU A 25 5.34 7.98 0.90
N ARG A 26 5.51 8.84 1.89
CA ARG A 26 4.60 8.91 3.05
C ARG A 26 3.18 9.26 2.61
N ALA A 27 3.01 10.29 1.78
CA ALA A 27 1.70 10.72 1.29
C ALA A 27 1.01 9.62 0.47
N ALA A 28 1.75 8.93 -0.42
CA ALA A 28 1.21 7.82 -1.20
C ALA A 28 0.75 6.65 -0.31
N LEU A 29 1.54 6.29 0.71
CA LEU A 29 1.17 5.24 1.66
C LEU A 29 -0.04 5.63 2.54
N GLU A 30 -0.11 6.89 2.97
CA GLU A 30 -1.27 7.42 3.70
C GLU A 30 -2.54 7.39 2.84
N SER A 31 -2.45 7.80 1.58
CA SER A 31 -3.54 7.73 0.60
C SER A 31 -4.02 6.28 0.41
N LEU A 32 -3.10 5.34 0.14
CA LEU A 32 -3.46 3.93 -0.03
C LEU A 32 -4.12 3.33 1.22
N ARG A 33 -3.64 3.69 2.43
CA ARG A 33 -4.26 3.25 3.68
C ARG A 33 -5.67 3.81 3.84
N LYS A 34 -5.87 5.08 3.53
CA LYS A 34 -7.18 5.74 3.56
C LYS A 34 -8.16 5.03 2.63
N VAL A 35 -7.81 4.86 1.35
CA VAL A 35 -8.68 4.16 0.38
C VAL A 35 -8.98 2.73 0.86
N ARG A 36 -7.99 2.00 1.38
CA ARG A 36 -8.23 0.65 1.94
C ARG A 36 -9.22 0.65 3.10
N SER A 37 -9.22 1.69 3.94
CA SER A 37 -10.17 1.81 5.06
C SER A 37 -11.59 2.17 4.63
N GLU A 38 -11.73 2.79 3.46
CA GLU A 38 -13.02 3.18 2.86
C GLU A 38 -13.70 2.03 2.11
N LYS A 39 -13.21 0.80 2.27
CA LYS A 39 -13.79 -0.38 1.64
C LYS A 39 -15.29 -0.45 1.94
N PRO A 40 -16.15 -0.45 0.90
CA PRO A 40 -17.59 -0.55 1.09
C PRO A 40 -17.95 -1.81 1.86
N GLY A 41 -18.87 -1.68 2.81
CA GLY A 41 -19.55 -2.83 3.41
C GLY A 41 -20.53 -3.43 2.41
N GLY A 42 -20.78 -4.74 2.49
CA GLY A 42 -21.74 -5.45 1.64
C GLY A 42 -21.10 -6.36 0.59
N GLU A 43 -21.87 -6.68 -0.45
CA GLU A 43 -21.48 -7.61 -1.51
C GLU A 43 -20.39 -7.02 -2.42
N ARG A 44 -19.47 -7.89 -2.85
CA ARG A 44 -18.34 -7.52 -3.71
C ARG A 44 -18.73 -7.23 -5.16
N ASP A 45 -19.96 -7.54 -5.55
CA ASP A 45 -20.46 -7.38 -6.92
C ASP A 45 -21.31 -6.10 -7.08
N THR A 46 -21.09 -5.11 -6.21
CA THR A 46 -21.83 -3.83 -6.24
C THR A 46 -21.05 -2.73 -6.96
N GLU A 47 -21.74 -1.75 -7.52
CA GLU A 47 -21.10 -0.60 -8.18
C GLU A 47 -20.17 0.16 -7.22
N SER A 48 -20.56 0.31 -5.95
CA SER A 48 -19.71 0.93 -4.94
C SER A 48 -18.41 0.16 -4.73
N PHE A 49 -18.43 -1.17 -4.79
CA PHE A 49 -17.22 -1.99 -4.70
C PHE A 49 -16.35 -1.85 -5.95
N ALA A 50 -16.95 -1.80 -7.14
CA ALA A 50 -16.21 -1.54 -8.39
C ALA A 50 -15.50 -0.18 -8.36
N ALA A 51 -16.21 0.88 -7.98
CA ALA A 51 -15.64 2.21 -7.80
C ALA A 51 -14.49 2.21 -6.78
N TRP A 52 -14.65 1.52 -5.66
CA TRP A 52 -13.58 1.37 -4.66
C TRP A 52 -12.35 0.62 -5.21
N ARG A 53 -12.54 -0.41 -6.03
CA ARG A 53 -11.42 -1.11 -6.69
C ARG A 53 -10.67 -0.19 -7.65
N GLU A 54 -11.36 0.69 -8.37
CA GLU A 54 -10.70 1.71 -9.20
C GLU A 54 -9.86 2.67 -8.34
N SER A 55 -10.40 3.17 -7.23
CA SER A 55 -9.65 4.04 -6.31
C SER A 55 -8.42 3.33 -5.71
N ILE A 56 -8.48 2.01 -5.46
CA ILE A 56 -7.30 1.23 -5.06
C ILE A 56 -6.26 1.20 -6.19
N ALA A 57 -6.68 1.04 -7.45
CA ALA A 57 -5.78 1.05 -8.59
C ALA A 57 -5.04 2.39 -8.72
N GLU A 58 -5.78 3.50 -8.63
CA GLU A 58 -5.21 4.86 -8.68
C GLU A 58 -4.19 5.09 -7.55
N ALA A 59 -4.51 4.68 -6.32
CA ALA A 59 -3.60 4.81 -5.19
C ALA A 59 -2.33 3.95 -5.33
N LEU A 60 -2.45 2.77 -5.93
CA LEU A 60 -1.31 1.89 -6.22
C LEU A 60 -0.42 2.43 -7.34
N ASP A 61 -0.98 3.03 -8.38
CA ASP A 61 -0.19 3.68 -9.44
C ASP A 61 0.56 4.90 -8.91
N ALA A 62 -0.07 5.71 -8.05
CA ALA A 62 0.61 6.81 -7.37
C ALA A 62 1.78 6.30 -6.49
N LEU A 63 1.59 5.18 -5.79
CA LEU A 63 2.65 4.54 -5.01
C LEU A 63 3.77 4.01 -5.92
N ALA A 64 3.44 3.39 -7.05
CA ALA A 64 4.43 2.92 -8.03
C ALA A 64 5.31 4.07 -8.54
N GLY A 65 4.77 5.28 -8.70
CA GLY A 65 5.53 6.46 -9.13
C GLY A 65 6.63 6.92 -8.16
N VAL A 66 6.53 6.58 -6.87
CA VAL A 66 7.42 7.08 -5.81
C VAL A 66 8.29 6.00 -5.17
N LEU A 67 8.05 4.72 -5.49
CA LEU A 67 8.86 3.61 -5.01
C LEU A 67 10.25 3.60 -5.67
N GLY A 68 11.29 3.50 -4.85
CA GLY A 68 12.68 3.54 -5.30
C GLY A 68 13.10 2.29 -6.07
N TYR A 69 12.61 1.11 -5.69
CA TYR A 69 12.99 -0.17 -6.27
C TYR A 69 12.10 -0.54 -7.46
N PRO A 70 12.67 -0.86 -8.64
CA PRO A 70 11.91 -1.25 -9.83
C PRO A 70 10.95 -2.43 -9.60
N GLU A 71 11.35 -3.42 -8.80
CA GLU A 71 10.57 -4.61 -8.52
C GLU A 71 9.30 -4.25 -7.73
N ASP A 72 9.41 -3.33 -6.77
CA ASP A 72 8.26 -2.86 -6.01
C ASP A 72 7.33 -2.01 -6.89
N ARG A 73 7.87 -1.21 -7.82
CA ARG A 73 7.06 -0.49 -8.82
C ARG A 73 6.26 -1.45 -9.68
N GLN A 74 6.92 -2.49 -10.22
CA GLN A 74 6.26 -3.50 -11.06
C GLN A 74 5.15 -4.22 -10.30
N ARG A 75 5.39 -4.58 -9.03
CA ARG A 75 4.37 -5.19 -8.18
C ARG A 75 3.18 -4.27 -7.94
N ALA A 76 3.43 -2.99 -7.61
CA ALA A 76 2.36 -2.01 -7.41
C ALA A 76 1.53 -1.81 -8.69
N THR A 77 2.18 -1.69 -9.85
CA THR A 77 1.49 -1.58 -11.16
C THR A 77 0.69 -2.84 -11.49
N ALA A 78 1.22 -4.04 -11.21
CA ALA A 78 0.50 -5.29 -11.43
C ALA A 78 -0.75 -5.40 -10.52
N GLU A 79 -0.62 -5.01 -9.26
CA GLU A 79 -1.75 -4.94 -8.33
C GLU A 79 -2.79 -3.90 -8.76
N ALA A 80 -2.37 -2.75 -9.29
CA ALA A 80 -3.25 -1.73 -9.84
C ALA A 80 -4.03 -2.27 -11.05
N ALA A 81 -3.35 -2.93 -11.99
CA ALA A 81 -3.99 -3.56 -13.15
C ALA A 81 -5.02 -4.62 -12.72
N ALA A 82 -4.69 -5.46 -11.75
CA ALA A 82 -5.62 -6.44 -11.20
C ALA A 82 -6.84 -5.78 -10.53
N ALA A 83 -6.67 -4.61 -9.92
CA ALA A 83 -7.76 -3.85 -9.34
C ALA A 83 -8.73 -3.27 -10.38
N ARG A 84 -8.20 -2.73 -11.49
CA ARG A 84 -9.02 -2.27 -12.62
C ARG A 84 -9.78 -3.41 -13.29
N ALA A 85 -9.09 -4.51 -13.58
CA ALA A 85 -9.72 -5.68 -14.19
C ALA A 85 -10.89 -6.19 -13.34
N GLU A 86 -10.75 -6.16 -12.02
CA GLU A 86 -11.83 -6.52 -11.10
C GLU A 86 -13.00 -5.54 -11.14
N SER A 87 -12.73 -4.23 -11.13
CA SER A 87 -13.73 -3.16 -11.28
C SER A 87 -14.53 -3.32 -12.58
N GLU A 88 -13.84 -3.48 -13.69
CA GLU A 88 -14.43 -3.68 -15.03
C GLU A 88 -15.30 -4.94 -15.09
N ARG A 89 -14.82 -6.04 -14.51
CA ARG A 89 -15.56 -7.30 -14.45
C ARG A 89 -16.88 -7.15 -13.68
N ILE A 90 -16.87 -6.42 -12.57
CA ILE A 90 -18.09 -6.17 -11.77
C ILE A 90 -19.07 -5.32 -12.58
N ARG A 91 -18.61 -4.23 -13.18
CA ARG A 91 -19.45 -3.37 -14.02
C ARG A 91 -20.08 -4.12 -15.19
N ALA A 92 -19.27 -4.89 -15.91
CA ALA A 92 -19.76 -5.73 -17.00
C ALA A 92 -20.81 -6.76 -16.53
N ALA A 93 -20.67 -7.30 -15.31
CA ALA A 93 -21.64 -8.22 -14.74
C ALA A 93 -22.94 -7.53 -14.30
N LEU A 94 -22.86 -6.28 -13.83
CA LEU A 94 -24.04 -5.47 -13.48
C LEU A 94 -24.82 -5.07 -14.73
N ASP A 95 -24.13 -4.67 -15.81
CA ASP A 95 -24.75 -4.31 -17.09
C ASP A 95 -25.52 -5.50 -17.71
N GLN A 96 -25.07 -6.73 -17.47
CA GLN A 96 -25.75 -7.95 -17.94
C GLN A 96 -26.96 -8.36 -17.09
N ARG A 97 -27.12 -7.79 -15.89
CA ARG A 97 -28.20 -8.12 -14.95
C ARG A 97 -29.33 -7.08 -14.93
N GLY A 98 -29.09 -5.88 -15.45
CA GLY A 98 -30.10 -4.83 -15.64
C GLY A 98 -30.96 -5.06 -16.88
#